data_AF-A0A351F167-F1
#
_entry.id   AF-A0A351F167-F1
#
_cell.length_a   1.000
_cell.length_b   1.000
_cell.length_c   1.000
_cell.angle_alpha   90.00
_cell.angle_beta   90.00
_cell.angle_gamma   90.00
#
_symmetry.space_group_name_H-M   'P 1'
#
loop_
_entity.id
_entity.type
_entity.pdbx_description
1 polymer ?
#
loop_
_entity_poly.entity_id
_entity_poly.type
_entity_poly.pdbx_seq_one_letter_code
_entity_poly.pdbx_strand_id
1 'polypeptide(L)'
;MKPTLVVLAAGMGSRYGGLKQMDEFGPNGETIIDYSIYDAIRAGFGKVVFIIRDSFKEAFVDFFSKKLEGKIEVEFVSQELYKLPASFKCPEDRIKPWG
;
A
#
# COMPACT_ATOMS: atom_id res chain seq x y z
N MET A 1 -22.97 -6.64 -3.39
CA MET A 1 -21.50 -6.77 -3.49
C MET A 1 -20.90 -5.42 -3.12
N LYS A 2 -19.87 -5.37 -2.25
CA LYS A 2 -19.15 -4.12 -1.94
C LYS A 2 -17.88 -4.04 -2.79
N PRO A 3 -17.50 -2.86 -3.33
CA PRO A 3 -16.27 -2.72 -4.10
C PRO A 3 -15.02 -2.80 -3.22
N THR A 4 -13.87 -3.03 -3.87
CA THR A 4 -12.54 -3.07 -3.25
C THR A 4 -11.72 -1.85 -3.62
N LEU A 5 -11.12 -1.20 -2.63
CA LEU A 5 -10.20 -0.08 -2.81
C LEU A 5 -8.79 -0.66 -3.02
N VAL A 6 -8.14 -0.30 -4.12
CA VAL A 6 -6.73 -0.67 -4.36
C VAL A 6 -5.87 0.56 -4.10
N VAL A 7 -4.95 0.45 -3.14
CA VAL A 7 -4.00 1.52 -2.78
C VAL A 7 -2.63 1.18 -3.34
N LEU A 8 -2.12 2.04 -4.23
CA LEU A 8 -0.78 1.92 -4.81
C LEU A 8 0.26 2.53 -3.86
N ALA A 9 0.95 1.67 -3.12
CA ALA A 9 1.84 2.02 -2.01
C ALA A 9 3.28 1.49 -2.16
N ALA A 10 3.63 0.95 -3.34
CA ALA A 10 4.95 0.38 -3.62
C ALA A 10 6.00 1.44 -4.03
N GLY A 11 5.57 2.69 -4.23
CA GLY A 11 6.45 3.78 -4.65
C GLY A 11 7.41 4.22 -3.55
N MET A 12 8.71 4.27 -3.86
CA MET A 12 9.71 4.88 -2.98
C MET A 12 9.78 6.39 -3.23
N GLY A 13 9.60 7.20 -2.18
CA GLY A 13 9.84 8.63 -2.23
C GLY A 13 11.34 8.94 -2.29
N SER A 14 11.96 8.81 -3.46
CA SER A 14 13.41 9.03 -3.65
C SER A 14 13.91 10.41 -3.21
N ARG A 15 13.05 11.43 -3.24
CA ARG A 15 13.36 12.79 -2.78
C ARG A 15 13.50 12.93 -1.24
N TYR A 16 13.08 11.93 -0.44
CA TYR A 16 12.94 12.07 1.02
C TYR A 16 13.50 10.89 1.82
N GLY A 17 14.11 9.89 1.17
CA GLY A 17 14.85 8.83 1.87
C GLY A 17 14.01 7.80 2.65
N GLY A 18 12.67 7.79 2.53
CA GLY A 18 11.80 6.90 3.31
C GLY A 18 10.35 6.76 2.80
N LEU A 19 9.53 6.06 3.60
CA LEU A 19 8.11 5.77 3.34
C LEU A 19 7.21 6.98 3.66
N LYS A 20 7.15 7.95 2.75
CA LYS A 20 6.26 9.13 2.86
C LYS A 20 4.79 8.85 3.16
N GLN A 21 4.30 7.69 2.73
CA GLN A 21 2.89 7.35 2.85
C GLN A 21 2.44 7.14 4.30
N MET A 22 3.39 7.02 5.22
CA MET A 22 3.17 6.91 6.66
C MET A 22 3.40 8.24 7.39
N ASP A 23 3.68 9.33 6.66
CA ASP A 23 3.83 10.65 7.27
C ASP A 23 2.48 11.14 7.79
N GLU A 24 2.44 11.36 9.09
CA GLU A 24 1.28 11.86 9.80
C GLU A 24 1.21 13.39 9.65
N PHE A 25 0.06 13.89 9.21
CA PHE A 25 -0.15 15.33 8.96
C PHE A 25 -1.49 15.85 9.48
N GLY A 26 -2.42 14.94 9.81
CA GLY A 26 -3.68 15.27 10.45
C GLY A 26 -3.50 15.71 11.91
N PRO A 27 -4.50 16.38 12.50
CA PRO A 27 -4.43 16.93 13.85
C PRO A 27 -4.23 15.87 14.94
N ASN A 28 -4.55 14.59 14.68
CA ASN A 28 -4.35 13.48 15.62
C ASN A 28 -3.41 12.40 15.08
N GLY A 29 -2.52 12.75 14.15
CA GLY A 29 -1.57 11.80 13.57
C GLY A 29 -2.13 11.00 12.39
N GLU A 30 -3.15 11.50 11.69
CA GLU A 30 -3.68 10.84 10.50
C GLU A 30 -2.75 11.03 9.29
N THR A 31 -2.60 9.97 8.51
CA THR A 31 -1.93 9.99 7.20
C THR A 31 -2.92 10.30 6.08
N ILE A 32 -2.44 10.66 4.87
CA ILE A 32 -3.33 10.87 3.72
C ILE A 32 -4.11 9.60 3.37
N ILE A 33 -3.50 8.45 3.61
CA ILE A 33 -4.12 7.14 3.40
C ILE A 33 -5.29 6.93 4.36
N ASP A 34 -5.17 7.34 5.62
CA ASP A 34 -6.25 7.23 6.60
C ASP A 34 -7.51 7.96 6.14
N TYR A 35 -7.37 9.20 5.65
CA TYR A 35 -8.49 9.97 5.09
C TYR A 35 -9.12 9.28 3.87
N SER A 36 -8.28 8.76 2.97
CA SER A 36 -8.76 8.07 1.76
C SER A 36 -9.55 6.81 2.09
N ILE A 37 -9.11 6.04 3.10
CA ILE A 37 -9.81 4.83 3.56
C ILE A 37 -11.08 5.20 4.31
N TYR A 38 -11.05 6.26 5.13
CA TYR A 38 -12.23 6.75 5.83
C TYR A 38 -13.36 7.11 4.84
N ASP A 39 -13.04 7.85 3.78
CA ASP A 39 -14.03 8.21 2.76
C ASP A 39 -14.47 6.99 1.93
N ALA A 40 -13.57 6.04 1.62
CA ALA A 40 -13.94 4.82 0.94
C ALA A 40 -14.92 3.96 1.74
N ILE A 41 -14.72 3.82 3.06
CA ILE A 41 -15.67 3.12 3.95
C ILE A 41 -17.04 3.79 3.89
N ARG A 42 -17.10 5.12 3.96
CA ARG A 42 -18.35 5.90 3.86
C ARG A 42 -19.01 5.80 2.49
N ALA A 43 -18.23 5.65 1.44
CA ALA A 43 -18.71 5.40 0.08
C ALA A 43 -19.17 3.95 -0.15
N GLY A 44 -19.03 3.06 0.84
CA GLY A 44 -19.54 1.69 0.80
C GLY A 44 -18.54 0.62 0.35
N PHE A 45 -17.24 0.93 0.29
CA PHE A 45 -16.20 -0.06 0.05
C PHE A 45 -16.14 -1.09 1.20
N GLY A 46 -15.86 -2.34 0.86
CA GLY A 46 -15.84 -3.45 1.82
C GLY A 46 -14.46 -3.98 2.15
N LYS A 47 -13.48 -3.69 1.29
CA LYS A 47 -12.11 -4.20 1.36
C LYS A 47 -11.12 -3.17 0.84
N VAL A 48 -9.93 -3.13 1.45
CA VAL A 48 -8.77 -2.42 0.95
C VAL A 48 -7.63 -3.41 0.65
N VAL A 49 -6.99 -3.25 -0.49
CA VAL A 49 -5.81 -4.01 -0.91
C VAL A 49 -4.66 -3.04 -1.09
N PHE A 50 -3.59 -3.21 -0.31
CA PHE A 50 -2.36 -2.43 -0.44
C PHE A 50 -1.37 -3.14 -1.35
N ILE A 51 -0.94 -2.47 -2.41
CA ILE A 51 0.17 -2.92 -3.26
C ILE A 51 1.45 -2.26 -2.75
N ILE A 52 2.36 -3.04 -2.18
CA ILE A 52 3.57 -2.56 -1.50
C ILE A 52 4.82 -3.32 -1.98
N ARG A 53 6.01 -2.95 -1.50
CA ARG A 53 7.23 -3.77 -1.67
C ARG A 53 7.47 -4.62 -0.42
N ASP A 54 8.05 -5.80 -0.60
CA ASP A 54 8.38 -6.71 0.51
C ASP A 54 9.31 -6.06 1.54
N SER A 55 10.23 -5.19 1.08
CA SER A 55 11.16 -4.45 1.94
C SER A 55 10.50 -3.55 2.99
N PHE A 56 9.22 -3.21 2.80
CA PHE A 56 8.46 -2.32 3.68
C PHE A 56 7.18 -2.96 4.21
N LYS A 57 6.97 -4.26 3.91
CA LYS A 57 5.71 -4.95 4.20
C LYS A 57 5.39 -4.99 5.68
N GLU A 58 6.36 -5.37 6.51
CA GLU A 58 6.19 -5.50 7.95
C GLU A 58 5.77 -4.16 8.58
N ALA A 59 6.50 -3.08 8.28
CA ALA A 59 6.17 -1.73 8.78
C ALA A 59 4.76 -1.27 8.36
N PHE A 60 4.35 -1.56 7.12
CA PHE A 60 2.99 -1.25 6.64
C PHE A 60 1.91 -2.06 7.36
N VAL A 61 2.15 -3.36 7.53
CA VAL A 61 1.23 -4.26 8.23
C VAL A 61 1.05 -3.80 9.68
N ASP A 62 2.14 -3.53 10.39
CA ASP A 62 2.08 -3.10 11.79
C ASP A 62 1.33 -1.77 11.95
N PHE A 63 1.55 -0.83 11.04
CA PHE A 63 0.93 0.49 11.10
C PHE A 63 -0.56 0.46 10.79
N PHE A 64 -0.98 -0.23 9.72
CA PHE A 64 -2.36 -0.18 9.24
C PHE A 64 -3.27 -1.27 9.83
N SER A 65 -2.75 -2.46 10.13
CA SER A 65 -3.61 -3.58 10.55
C SER A 65 -4.37 -3.24 11.84
N LYS A 66 -3.68 -2.68 12.84
CA LYS A 66 -4.31 -2.25 14.10
C LYS A 66 -5.23 -1.05 13.92
N LYS A 67 -4.88 -0.09 13.05
CA LYS A 67 -5.70 1.11 12.79
C LYS A 67 -7.04 0.76 12.10
N LEU A 68 -7.05 -0.29 11.27
CA LEU A 68 -8.18 -0.67 10.41
C LEU A 68 -8.94 -1.91 10.91
N GLU A 69 -8.47 -2.55 11.97
CA GLU A 69 -9.12 -3.71 12.57
C GLU A 69 -10.60 -3.44 12.88
N GLY A 70 -11.47 -4.34 12.43
CA GLY A 70 -12.93 -4.22 12.61
C GLY A 70 -13.61 -3.12 11.77
N LYS A 71 -12.87 -2.30 11.02
CA LYS A 71 -13.43 -1.20 10.20
C LYS A 71 -13.64 -1.61 8.74
N ILE A 72 -12.69 -2.34 8.15
CA ILE A 72 -12.71 -2.80 6.75
C ILE A 72 -11.82 -4.05 6.61
N GLU A 73 -12.10 -4.93 5.64
CA GLU A 73 -11.19 -6.02 5.32
C GLU A 73 -9.89 -5.47 4.71
N VAL A 74 -8.73 -5.95 5.16
CA VAL A 74 -7.41 -5.47 4.71
C VAL A 74 -6.62 -6.63 4.13
N GLU A 75 -6.01 -6.42 2.97
CA GLU A 75 -5.06 -7.36 2.36
C GLU A 75 -3.81 -6.62 1.84
N PHE A 76 -2.67 -7.30 1.87
CA PHE A 76 -1.39 -6.78 1.41
C PHE A 76 -0.82 -7.68 0.32
N VAL A 77 -0.50 -7.09 -0.83
CA VAL A 77 0.14 -7.79 -1.95
C VAL A 77 1.44 -7.10 -2.32
N SER A 78 2.45 -7.88 -2.71
CA SER A 78 3.75 -7.34 -3.06
C SER A 78 3.96 -7.15 -4.56
N GLN A 79 4.56 -6.01 -4.93
CA GLN A 79 5.03 -5.67 -6.26
C GLN A 79 6.56 -5.80 -6.31
N GLU A 80 7.03 -6.83 -6.99
CA GLU A 80 8.46 -7.14 -7.10
C GLU A 80 8.90 -7.27 -8.55
N LEU A 81 10.18 -6.99 -8.83
CA LEU A 81 10.71 -7.01 -10.19
C LEU A 81 10.63 -8.38 -10.84
N TYR A 82 10.73 -9.43 -10.03
CA TYR A 82 10.68 -10.84 -10.46
C TYR A 82 9.24 -11.38 -10.59
N LYS A 83 8.20 -10.63 -10.19
CA LYS A 83 6.80 -11.04 -10.37
C LYS A 83 6.33 -10.76 -11.80
N LEU A 84 6.80 -11.58 -12.71
CA LEU A 84 6.51 -11.53 -14.14
C LEU A 84 5.70 -12.77 -14.57
N PRO A 85 4.99 -12.70 -15.72
CA PRO A 85 4.37 -13.89 -16.29
C PRO A 85 5.42 -14.98 -16.57
N ALA A 86 5.01 -16.25 -16.52
CA ALA A 86 5.92 -17.41 -16.50
C ALA A 86 6.94 -17.47 -17.66
N SER A 87 6.65 -16.85 -18.79
CA SER A 87 7.52 -16.80 -19.98
C SER A 87 8.61 -15.72 -19.91
N PHE A 88 8.64 -14.88 -18.88
CA PHE A 88 9.56 -13.75 -18.76
C PHE A 88 10.51 -13.90 -17.59
N LYS A 89 11.72 -13.34 -17.75
CA LYS A 89 12.72 -13.20 -16.70
C LYS A 89 13.04 -11.73 -16.50
N CYS A 90 13.28 -11.34 -15.26
CA CYS A 90 13.74 -9.99 -14.95
C CYS A 90 15.17 -9.82 -15.51
N PRO A 91 15.46 -8.73 -16.25
CA PRO A 91 16.84 -8.39 -16.61
C PRO A 91 17.69 -8.22 -15.35
N GLU A 92 18.95 -8.67 -15.39
CA GLU A 92 19.86 -8.66 -14.23
C GLU A 92 20.19 -7.24 -13.75
N ASP A 93 20.20 -6.27 -14.66
CA ASP A 93 20.53 -4.86 -14.42
C ASP A 93 19.30 -3.98 -14.12
N ARG A 94 18.10 -4.57 -14.10
CA ARG A 94 16.86 -3.83 -13.81
C ARG A 94 16.78 -3.48 -12.33
N ILE A 95 16.84 -2.18 -12.03
CA ILE A 95 16.66 -1.65 -10.66
C ILE A 95 15.31 -0.94 -10.50
N LYS A 96 14.85 -0.26 -11.57
CA LYS A 96 13.60 0.51 -11.54
C LYS A 96 12.37 -0.42 -11.60
N PRO A 97 11.31 -0.14 -10.81
CA PRO A 97 10.00 -0.80 -10.94
C PRO A 97 9.46 -0.83 -12.38
N TRP A 98 8.51 -1.72 -12.63
CA TRP A 98 7.88 -1.89 -13.94
C TRP A 98 6.89 -0.78 -14.32
N GLY A 99 6.37 -0.07 -13.31
CA GLY A 99 5.52 1.11 -13.41
C GLY A 99 5.71 1.98 -12.19
#